data_AF-A0A444ZKJ5-F1
#
_entry.id   AF-A0A444ZKJ5-F1
#
_cell.length_a   1.000
_cell.length_b   1.000
_cell.length_c   1.000
_cell.angle_alpha   90.00
_cell.angle_beta   90.00
_cell.angle_gamma   90.00
#
_symmetry.space_group_name_H-M   'P 1'
#
loop_
_entity.id
_entity.type
_entity.pdbx_description
1 polymer ?
#
loop_
_entity_poly.entity_id
_entity_poly.type
_entity_poly.pdbx_seq_one_letter_code
_entity_poly.pdbx_strand_id
1 'polypeptide(L)'
;MEAEHEANLSDWQMSENTQVNLEETEVEYEADFQLQVLHLPKKKNKRKRGSKSEEVLDIIAELIRDMKGAYQERTTVLVDMVSCFKHAKERVERKIKLMALLRDVPGLGVEDRMKAALSIARNNNLIDIVFQLQLEELLSLLKILI
;
A
#
# COMPACT_ATOMS: atom_id res chain seq x y z
N MET A 1 -42.47 33.91 6.11
CA MET A 1 -41.72 33.70 4.86
C MET A 1 -40.30 33.39 5.30
N GLU A 2 -40.05 32.13 5.64
CA GLU A 2 -38.75 31.63 6.08
C GLU A 2 -38.44 30.45 5.15
N ALA A 3 -37.45 30.66 4.28
CA ALA A 3 -37.04 29.73 3.26
C ALA A 3 -36.01 28.77 3.83
N GLU A 4 -36.28 27.49 3.64
CA GLU A 4 -35.42 26.35 3.94
C GLU A 4 -34.12 26.47 3.15
N HIS A 5 -32.98 26.30 3.84
CA HIS A 5 -31.66 26.30 3.21
C HIS A 5 -31.38 24.88 2.71
N GLU A 6 -31.74 24.60 1.46
CA GLU A 6 -31.25 23.43 0.74
C GLU A 6 -29.73 23.57 0.54
N ALA A 7 -28.96 22.65 1.14
CA ALA A 7 -27.53 22.52 0.87
C ALA A 7 -27.36 21.75 -0.45
N ASN A 8 -26.90 22.45 -1.48
CA ASN A 8 -26.70 21.93 -2.82
C ASN A 8 -25.55 20.90 -2.83
N LEU A 9 -25.81 19.69 -3.32
CA LEU A 9 -24.85 18.57 -3.44
C LEU A 9 -23.65 18.84 -4.38
N SER A 10 -23.56 20.05 -4.94
CA SER A 10 -22.61 20.46 -5.98
C SER A 10 -21.26 20.94 -5.44
N ASP A 11 -21.12 21.21 -4.14
CA ASP A 11 -19.86 21.69 -3.55
C ASP A 11 -18.79 20.58 -3.36
N TRP A 12 -19.17 19.31 -3.50
CA TRP A 12 -18.24 18.17 -3.35
C TRP A 12 -17.52 17.76 -4.64
N GLN A 13 -17.78 18.44 -5.76
CA GLN A 13 -17.40 17.94 -7.08
C GLN A 13 -16.20 18.62 -7.75
N MET A 14 -15.28 19.22 -7.00
CA MET A 14 -14.06 19.82 -7.58
C MET A 14 -12.80 19.50 -6.75
N SER A 15 -12.29 18.27 -6.85
CA SER A 15 -10.84 17.99 -6.75
C SER A 15 -10.47 16.63 -7.36
N GLU A 16 -10.95 16.34 -8.57
CA GLU A 16 -10.32 15.33 -9.42
C GLU A 16 -9.06 15.96 -10.06
N ASN A 17 -7.94 15.24 -10.00
CA ASN A 17 -6.64 15.50 -10.66
C ASN A 17 -5.47 16.05 -9.82
N THR A 18 -5.40 15.76 -8.51
CA THR A 18 -4.07 15.63 -7.89
C THR A 18 -3.53 14.25 -8.25
N GLN A 19 -2.86 14.16 -9.40
CA GLN A 19 -2.00 13.03 -9.72
C GLN A 19 -0.86 13.06 -8.70
N VAL A 20 -1.04 12.35 -7.58
CA VAL A 20 0.04 12.10 -6.64
C VAL A 20 1.01 11.18 -7.37
N ASN A 21 2.02 11.79 -7.99
CA ASN A 21 3.21 11.07 -8.44
C ASN A 21 3.90 10.59 -7.17
N LEU A 22 3.48 9.43 -6.69
CA LEU A 22 4.23 8.66 -5.70
C LEU A 22 5.38 8.03 -6.48
N GLU A 23 6.27 8.89 -6.98
CA GLU A 23 7.62 8.48 -7.33
C GLU A 23 8.12 7.70 -6.13
N GLU A 24 8.58 6.49 -6.42
CA GLU A 24 9.15 5.51 -5.53
C GLU A 24 10.20 6.19 -4.65
N THR A 25 9.73 6.84 -3.59
CA THR A 25 10.59 7.19 -2.49
C THR A 25 10.70 5.87 -1.77
N GLU A 26 11.62 5.04 -2.24
CA GLU A 26 12.38 4.20 -1.34
C GLU A 26 12.81 5.16 -0.23
N VAL A 27 12.05 5.18 0.86
CA VAL A 27 12.44 5.91 2.06
C VAL A 27 13.55 5.05 2.65
N GLU A 28 14.69 5.09 1.98
CA GLU A 28 15.99 4.77 2.54
C GLU A 28 16.24 5.90 3.55
N TYR A 29 15.52 5.84 4.67
CA TYR A 29 15.94 6.55 5.86
C TYR A 29 17.15 5.76 6.35
N GLU A 30 18.30 5.99 5.71
CA GLU A 30 19.56 5.95 6.42
C GLU A 30 19.36 6.88 7.61
N ALA A 31 18.94 6.27 8.71
CA ALA A 31 18.93 6.89 10.01
C ALA A 31 20.39 7.07 10.40
N ASP A 32 21.06 8.00 9.73
CA ASP A 32 22.27 8.67 10.19
C ASP A 32 21.88 9.66 11.31
N PHE A 33 20.99 9.20 12.20
CA PHE A 33 21.03 9.57 13.59
C PHE A 33 22.33 8.97 14.12
N GLN A 34 23.42 9.65 13.77
CA GLN A 34 24.72 9.43 14.34
C GLN A 34 24.51 9.41 15.84
N LEU A 35 24.55 8.20 16.38
CA LEU A 35 24.61 7.90 17.80
C LEU A 35 25.96 8.39 18.30
N GLN A 36 26.16 9.71 18.26
CA GLN A 36 27.31 10.40 18.82
C GLN A 36 27.29 10.36 20.36
N VAL A 37 26.26 9.70 20.94
CA VAL A 37 26.18 9.36 22.37
C VAL A 37 26.82 7.98 22.66
N LEU A 38 27.00 7.10 21.66
CA LEU A 38 27.55 5.74 21.86
C LEU A 38 29.08 5.64 21.74
N HIS A 39 29.77 6.71 21.32
CA HIS A 39 31.23 6.72 21.14
C HIS A 39 31.99 7.52 22.22
N LEU A 40 31.51 7.57 23.47
CA LEU A 40 32.39 8.00 24.55
C LEU A 40 33.47 6.92 24.78
N PRO A 41 34.77 7.24 24.64
CA PRO A 41 35.81 6.29 24.98
C PRO A 41 35.69 5.96 26.47
N LYS A 42 35.35 4.70 26.78
CA LYS A 42 35.40 4.16 28.15
C LYS A 42 36.85 4.24 28.65
N LYS A 43 37.22 5.40 29.20
CA LYS A 43 38.42 5.55 30.03
C LYS A 43 38.26 4.57 31.18
N LYS A 44 39.01 3.45 31.11
CA LYS A 44 39.04 2.39 32.13
C LYS A 44 39.65 2.93 33.43
N ASN A 45 38.88 3.69 34.19
CA ASN A 45 39.19 4.01 35.56
C ASN A 45 38.50 2.97 36.45
N LYS A 46 39.30 2.14 37.11
CA LYS A 46 38.86 1.25 38.19
C LYS A 46 38.12 2.09 39.24
N ARG A 47 36.78 2.01 39.33
CA ARG A 47 36.00 2.38 40.53
C ARG A 47 34.50 2.02 40.41
N LYS A 48 34.05 1.26 41.43
CA LYS A 48 32.72 1.20 42.08
C LYS A 48 31.48 0.97 41.23
N ARG A 49 30.93 -0.26 41.39
CA ARG A 49 29.51 -0.66 41.40
C ARG A 49 28.51 0.48 41.16
N GLY A 50 27.87 0.47 39.98
CA GLY A 50 26.63 1.18 39.63
C GLY A 50 26.58 2.67 39.97
N SER A 51 27.00 3.53 39.03
CA SER A 51 26.69 4.96 39.12
C SER A 51 25.24 5.18 38.69
N LYS A 52 24.47 5.99 39.44
CA LYS A 52 23.11 6.41 39.08
C LYS A 52 22.98 6.94 37.65
N SER A 53 24.07 7.47 37.08
CA SER A 53 24.10 7.96 35.70
C SER A 53 24.05 6.85 34.63
N GLU A 54 24.57 5.65 34.93
CA GLU A 54 24.54 4.50 34.01
C GLU A 54 23.12 3.94 33.90
N GLU A 55 22.43 3.81 35.03
CA GLU A 55 21.01 3.41 35.09
C GLU A 55 20.10 4.39 34.34
N VAL A 56 20.36 5.71 34.42
CA VAL A 56 19.60 6.72 33.68
C VAL A 56 19.82 6.59 32.16
N LEU A 57 21.05 6.30 31.73
CA LEU A 57 21.34 6.09 30.30
C LEU A 57 20.67 4.83 29.77
N ASP A 58 20.63 3.75 30.56
CA ASP A 58 19.94 2.52 30.19
C ASP A 58 18.43 2.74 30.05
N ILE A 59 17.80 3.49 30.97
CA ILE A 59 16.37 3.88 30.89
C ILE A 59 16.09 4.72 29.64
N ILE A 60 16.95 5.69 29.33
CA ILE A 60 16.79 6.52 28.13
C ILE A 60 16.93 5.66 26.86
N ALA A 61 17.91 4.75 26.83
CA ALA A 61 18.11 3.85 25.70
C ALA A 61 16.91 2.89 25.51
N GLU A 62 16.34 2.39 26.60
CA GLU A 62 15.12 1.58 26.57
C GLU A 62 13.93 2.37 26.03
N LEU A 63 13.68 3.58 26.54
CA LEU A 63 12.62 4.46 26.05
C LEU A 63 12.74 4.75 24.54
N ILE A 64 13.96 5.02 24.05
CA ILE A 64 14.20 5.26 22.62
C ILE A 64 13.89 4.00 21.79
N ARG A 65 14.28 2.82 22.28
CA ARG A 65 13.96 1.56 21.59
C ARG A 65 12.46 1.32 21.53
N ASP A 66 11.75 1.53 22.63
CA ASP A 66 10.30 1.35 22.71
C ASP A 66 9.56 2.32 21.78
N MET A 67 9.95 3.60 21.80
CA MET A 67 9.40 4.58 20.88
C MET A 67 9.67 4.19 19.43
N LYS A 68 10.89 3.77 19.09
CA LYS A 68 11.22 3.30 17.73
C LYS A 68 10.34 2.12 17.33
N GLY A 69 10.17 1.13 18.20
CA GLY A 69 9.30 -0.02 17.98
C GLY A 69 7.86 0.39 17.72
N ALA A 70 7.29 1.25 18.56
CA ALA A 70 5.93 1.76 18.40
C ALA A 70 5.74 2.54 17.08
N TYR A 71 6.70 3.39 16.70
CA TYR A 71 6.66 4.11 15.43
C TYR A 71 6.70 3.16 14.22
N GLN A 72 7.56 2.14 14.26
CA GLN A 72 7.64 1.14 13.20
C GLN A 72 6.35 0.34 13.08
N GLU A 73 5.79 -0.13 14.20
CA GLU A 73 4.51 -0.85 14.22
C GLU A 73 3.39 -0.02 13.59
N ARG A 74 3.26 1.26 13.99
CA ARG A 74 2.28 2.18 13.42
C ARG A 74 2.50 2.45 11.93
N THR A 75 3.76 2.54 11.53
CA THR A 75 4.12 2.76 10.12
C THR A 75 3.72 1.55 9.27
N THR A 76 3.97 0.32 9.75
CA THR A 76 3.54 -0.91 9.07
C THR A 76 2.02 -0.93 8.85
N VAL A 77 1.24 -0.61 9.88
CA VAL A 77 -0.24 -0.54 9.75
C VAL A 77 -0.68 0.49 8.71
N LEU A 78 -0.02 1.65 8.65
CA LEU A 78 -0.33 2.68 7.67
C LEU A 78 0.03 2.22 6.24
N VAL A 79 1.18 1.57 6.06
CA VAL A 79 1.60 1.00 4.78
C VAL A 79 0.59 -0.05 4.30
N ASP A 80 0.16 -0.95 5.19
CA ASP A 80 -0.86 -1.95 4.87
C ASP A 80 -2.17 -1.30 4.44
N MET A 81 -2.62 -0.25 5.14
CA MET A 81 -3.83 0.49 4.78
C MET A 81 -3.71 1.17 3.42
N VAL A 82 -2.59 1.84 3.13
CA VAL A 82 -2.34 2.48 1.83
C VAL A 82 -2.30 1.43 0.71
N SER A 83 -1.73 0.25 0.97
CA SER A 83 -1.69 -0.85 0.01
C SER A 83 -3.10 -1.31 -0.41
N CYS A 84 -4.07 -1.33 0.52
CA CYS A 84 -5.46 -1.66 0.20
C CYS A 84 -6.05 -0.71 -0.85
N PHE A 85 -5.80 0.59 -0.73
CA PHE A 85 -6.27 1.58 -1.72
C PHE A 85 -5.58 1.41 -3.07
N LYS A 86 -4.27 1.14 -3.07
CA LYS A 86 -3.53 0.83 -4.30
C LYS A 86 -4.16 -0.36 -5.03
N HIS A 87 -4.39 -1.47 -4.33
CA HIS A 87 -5.02 -2.66 -4.92
C HIS A 87 -6.45 -2.42 -5.38
N ALA A 88 -7.24 -1.61 -4.64
CA ALA A 88 -8.58 -1.24 -5.06
C ALA A 88 -8.58 -0.44 -6.37
N LYS A 89 -7.68 0.55 -6.49
CA LYS A 89 -7.48 1.34 -7.71
C LYS A 89 -7.08 0.46 -8.89
N GLU A 90 -6.05 -0.38 -8.72
CA GLU A 90 -5.59 -1.29 -9.76
C GLU A 90 -6.71 -2.23 -10.25
N ARG A 91 -7.56 -2.74 -9.35
CA ARG A 91 -8.73 -3.57 -9.74
C ARG A 91 -9.70 -2.82 -10.63
N VAL A 92 -9.99 -1.56 -10.33
CA VAL A 92 -10.87 -0.74 -11.18
C VAL A 92 -10.24 -0.55 -12.56
N GLU A 93 -8.95 -0.24 -12.63
CA GLU A 93 -8.23 -0.10 -13.89
C GLU A 93 -8.22 -1.41 -14.70
N ARG A 94 -8.00 -2.56 -14.05
CA ARG A 94 -8.09 -3.88 -14.68
C ARG A 94 -9.49 -4.13 -15.23
N LYS A 95 -10.56 -3.79 -14.49
CA LYS A 95 -11.95 -3.92 -14.99
C LYS A 95 -12.20 -3.08 -16.24
N ILE A 96 -11.67 -1.86 -16.30
CA ILE A 96 -11.78 -1.00 -17.49
C ILE A 96 -11.02 -1.61 -18.68
N LYS A 97 -9.81 -2.15 -18.44
CA LYS A 97 -8.95 -2.73 -19.47
C LYS A 97 -9.36 -4.15 -19.90
N LEU A 98 -10.25 -4.81 -19.17
CA LEU A 98 -10.63 -6.21 -19.40
C LEU A 98 -11.16 -6.45 -20.82
N MET A 99 -12.01 -5.56 -21.33
CA MET A 99 -12.57 -5.70 -22.68
C MET A 99 -11.52 -5.52 -23.78
N ALA A 100 -10.46 -4.75 -23.53
CA ALA A 100 -9.34 -4.67 -24.47
C ALA A 100 -8.55 -5.99 -24.46
N LEU A 101 -8.21 -6.50 -23.26
CA LEU A 101 -7.49 -7.77 -23.11
C LEU A 101 -8.21 -8.93 -23.80
N LEU A 102 -9.52 -9.09 -23.62
CA LEU A 102 -10.29 -10.17 -24.25
C LEU A 102 -10.47 -10.01 -25.75
N ARG A 103 -10.34 -8.80 -26.29
CA ARG A 103 -10.43 -8.54 -27.74
C ARG A 103 -9.24 -9.12 -28.49
N ASP A 104 -8.07 -9.04 -27.85
CA ASP A 104 -6.80 -9.47 -28.41
C ASP A 104 -6.60 -10.99 -28.30
N VAL A 105 -7.49 -11.70 -27.60
CA VAL A 105 -7.49 -13.16 -27.52
C VAL A 105 -7.97 -13.76 -28.86
N PRO A 106 -7.11 -14.51 -29.57
CA PRO A 106 -7.47 -15.10 -30.85
C PRO A 106 -8.49 -16.23 -30.66
N GLY A 107 -9.41 -16.37 -31.61
CA GLY A 107 -10.41 -17.45 -31.62
C GLY A 107 -11.59 -17.26 -30.66
N LEU A 108 -11.60 -16.21 -29.86
CA LEU A 108 -12.73 -15.90 -28.96
C LEU A 108 -13.80 -15.09 -29.70
N GLY A 109 -15.03 -15.59 -29.77
CA GLY A 109 -16.17 -14.90 -30.37
C GLY A 109 -16.64 -13.68 -29.56
N VAL A 110 -17.44 -12.80 -30.16
CA VAL A 110 -17.96 -11.60 -29.46
C VAL A 110 -18.85 -11.97 -28.26
N GLU A 111 -19.70 -12.98 -28.42
CA GLU A 111 -20.58 -13.48 -27.36
C GLU A 111 -19.77 -14.08 -26.20
N ASP A 112 -18.82 -14.95 -26.53
CA ASP A 112 -17.92 -15.59 -25.57
C ASP A 112 -17.08 -14.57 -24.81
N ARG A 113 -16.56 -13.54 -25.51
CA ARG A 113 -15.88 -12.40 -24.88
C ARG A 113 -16.76 -11.72 -23.84
N MET A 114 -18.02 -11.44 -24.18
CA MET A 114 -18.94 -10.76 -23.28
C MET A 114 -19.27 -11.63 -22.07
N LYS A 115 -19.52 -12.92 -22.28
CA LYS A 115 -19.79 -13.89 -21.21
C LYS A 115 -18.61 -14.01 -20.25
N ALA A 116 -17.40 -14.18 -20.78
CA ALA A 116 -16.18 -14.20 -19.99
C ALA A 116 -15.95 -12.89 -19.24
N ALA A 117 -16.14 -11.74 -19.91
CA ALA A 117 -15.97 -10.43 -19.30
C ALA A 117 -16.88 -10.24 -18.08
N LEU A 118 -18.15 -10.64 -18.19
CA LEU A 118 -19.12 -10.58 -17.10
C LEU A 118 -18.73 -11.51 -15.94
N SER A 119 -18.32 -12.74 -16.24
CA SER A 119 -17.87 -13.72 -15.23
C SER A 119 -16.64 -13.23 -14.47
N ILE A 120 -15.66 -12.68 -15.17
CA ILE A 120 -14.41 -12.16 -14.60
C ILE A 120 -14.68 -10.87 -13.81
N ALA A 121 -15.41 -9.90 -14.36
CA ALA A 121 -15.63 -8.60 -13.72
C ALA A 121 -16.41 -8.68 -12.40
N ARG A 122 -17.27 -9.70 -12.25
CA ARG A 122 -18.02 -9.99 -11.02
C ARG A 122 -17.15 -10.59 -9.91
N ASN A 123 -16.01 -11.19 -10.26
CA ASN A 123 -15.14 -11.86 -9.29
C ASN A 123 -13.80 -11.13 -9.17
N ASN A 124 -13.59 -10.48 -8.02
CA ASN A 124 -12.38 -9.71 -7.75
C ASN A 124 -11.09 -10.56 -7.70
N ASN A 125 -11.18 -11.87 -7.48
CA ASN A 125 -10.00 -12.73 -7.56
C ASN A 125 -9.67 -13.06 -9.02
N LEU A 126 -10.68 -13.31 -9.85
CA LEU A 126 -10.47 -13.61 -11.28
C LEU A 126 -9.91 -12.40 -12.02
N ILE A 127 -10.37 -11.18 -11.72
CA ILE A 127 -9.82 -9.98 -12.35
C ILE A 127 -8.32 -9.80 -12.05
N ASP A 128 -7.88 -10.16 -10.85
CA ASP A 128 -6.46 -10.08 -10.48
C ASP A 128 -5.65 -11.18 -11.18
N ILE A 129 -6.17 -12.41 -11.23
CA ILE A 129 -5.53 -13.56 -11.88
C ILE A 129 -5.37 -13.34 -13.39
N VAL A 130 -6.44 -12.92 -14.09
CA VAL A 130 -6.46 -12.80 -15.56
C VAL A 130 -5.37 -11.88 -16.09
N PHE A 131 -5.01 -10.83 -15.35
CA PHE A 131 -3.96 -9.89 -15.74
C PHE A 131 -2.54 -10.38 -15.42
N GLN A 132 -2.39 -11.52 -14.76
CA GLN A 132 -1.12 -12.17 -14.46
C GLN A 132 -0.84 -13.39 -15.34
N LEU A 133 -1.88 -13.95 -15.98
CA LEU A 133 -1.77 -15.14 -16.81
C LEU A 133 -1.10 -14.85 -18.16
N GLN A 134 -0.35 -15.84 -18.65
CA GLN A 134 0.07 -15.87 -20.05
C GLN A 134 -1.10 -16.25 -20.96
N LEU A 135 -0.98 -16.04 -22.27
CA LEU A 135 -2.08 -16.22 -23.22
C LEU A 135 -2.65 -17.66 -23.21
N GLU A 136 -1.78 -18.67 -23.09
CA GLU A 136 -2.15 -20.09 -23.06
C GLU A 136 -2.98 -20.44 -21.82
N GLU A 137 -2.60 -19.89 -20.68
CA GLU A 137 -3.28 -20.09 -19.39
C GLU A 137 -4.61 -19.34 -19.39
N LEU A 138 -4.62 -18.11 -19.93
CA LEU A 138 -5.83 -17.33 -20.12
C LEU A 138 -6.82 -18.08 -21.00
N LEU A 139 -6.39 -18.63 -22.14
CA LEU A 139 -7.24 -19.43 -23.02
C LEU A 139 -7.82 -20.66 -22.30
N SER A 140 -7.02 -21.31 -21.46
CA SER A 140 -7.47 -22.46 -20.66
C SER A 140 -8.52 -22.05 -19.62
N LEU A 141 -8.31 -20.93 -18.93
CA LEU A 141 -9.28 -20.36 -17.99
C LEU A 141 -10.59 -19.96 -18.70
N LEU A 142 -10.50 -19.34 -19.86
CA LEU A 142 -11.66 -18.89 -20.63
C LEU A 142 -12.56 -20.07 -21.05
N LYS A 143 -11.98 -21.21 -21.42
CA LYS A 143 -12.75 -22.45 -21.73
C LYS A 143 -13.54 -22.98 -20.54
N ILE A 144 -13.15 -22.65 -19.31
CA ILE A 144 -13.88 -23.05 -18.09
C ILE A 144 -15.02 -22.06 -17.81
N LEU A 145 -14.83 -20.78 -18.16
CA LEU A 145 -15.76 -19.69 -17.86
C LEU A 145 -16.89 -19.53 -18.89
N ILE A 146 -16.71 -20.06 -20.10
CA ILE A 146 -17.66 -19.99 -21.24
C ILE A 146 -18.31 -21.35 -21.43
#